data_AF-A0A535S6Z8-F1
#
_entry.id   AF-A0A535S6Z8-F1
#
_cell.length_a   1.000
_cell.length_b   1.000
_cell.length_c   1.000
_cell.angle_alpha   90.00
_cell.angle_beta   90.00
_cell.angle_gamma   90.00
#
_symmetry.space_group_name_H-M   'P 1'
#
loop_
_entity.id
_entity.type
_entity.pdbx_description
1 polymer ?
#
loop_
_entity_poly.entity_id
_entity_poly.type
_entity_poly.pdbx_seq_one_letter_code
_entity_poly.pdbx_strand_id
1 'polypeptide(L)'
;MTVGTVAKRRRRIVPPPARPVASSRGWLWAVVQIALLAVESFAALFLLAQPAFRPQHVTVSGTHHLTPTQVTATLDLRSDRNVFFLNHRELEQRLQALPWVRSASVSLALPNRVSVVVTEWQPSAVLQVGEATYYVNDLGKVLDPAAEAGGLAVISRPDFGSVRSGQRVVASELLAMLRQIRSGFSVAFKISLMSFQIDSREILTAQTDRGWTIIFGQMVTSDDRASLEAKLAALHALSARIDLTSASIQYINLENPGAPAVQMRGRK
;
A
#
# COMPACT_ATOMS: atom_id res chain seq x y z
N MET A 1 56.99 -51.42 63.87
CA MET A 1 56.13 -50.87 62.79
C MET A 1 56.10 -51.93 61.68
N THR A 2 54.99 -52.44 61.15
CA THR A 2 53.67 -51.83 60.87
C THR A 2 52.58 -52.92 60.75
N VAL A 3 51.34 -52.57 61.11
CA VAL A 3 50.12 -53.42 61.12
C VAL A 3 49.39 -53.36 59.76
N GLY A 4 48.70 -54.42 59.36
CA GLY A 4 47.78 -54.41 58.23
C GLY A 4 46.72 -55.52 58.28
N THR A 5 45.53 -55.18 58.78
CA THR A 5 44.28 -55.97 58.83
C THR A 5 43.51 -55.82 57.50
N VAL A 6 42.94 -56.89 56.91
CA VAL A 6 41.72 -56.76 56.06
C VAL A 6 40.83 -58.02 56.07
N ALA A 7 39.65 -57.83 56.68
CA ALA A 7 38.27 -58.25 56.39
C ALA A 7 37.89 -59.59 55.69
N LYS A 8 36.95 -60.28 56.37
CA LYS A 8 36.20 -61.48 56.00
C LYS A 8 35.05 -61.16 55.03
N ARG A 9 35.07 -61.74 53.81
CA ARG A 9 34.06 -61.51 52.76
C ARG A 9 32.87 -62.46 52.92
N ARG A 10 31.72 -61.96 53.41
CA ARG A 10 30.44 -62.71 53.38
C ARG A 10 29.88 -62.71 51.94
N ARG A 11 29.62 -63.90 51.38
CA ARG A 11 28.89 -64.05 50.11
C ARG A 11 27.41 -63.70 50.32
N ARG A 12 26.96 -62.63 49.64
CA ARG A 12 25.57 -62.17 49.60
C ARG A 12 24.87 -62.92 48.46
N ILE A 13 23.90 -63.77 48.77
CA ILE A 13 23.03 -64.39 47.76
C ILE A 13 22.07 -63.29 47.29
N VAL A 14 22.18 -62.89 46.02
CA VAL A 14 21.29 -61.90 45.41
C VAL A 14 20.07 -62.66 44.88
N PRO A 15 18.84 -62.35 45.33
CA PRO A 15 17.64 -62.97 44.75
C PRO A 15 17.54 -62.60 43.26
N PRO A 16 17.03 -63.49 42.38
CA PRO A 16 16.86 -63.17 40.97
C PRO A 16 15.96 -61.94 40.82
N PRO A 17 16.23 -61.03 39.86
CA PRO A 17 15.41 -59.85 39.65
C PRO A 17 13.96 -60.30 39.34
N ALA A 18 12.99 -59.72 40.04
CA ALA A 18 11.58 -59.95 39.75
C ALA A 18 11.32 -59.55 38.29
N ARG A 19 10.79 -60.48 37.47
CA ARG A 19 10.37 -60.17 36.10
C ARG A 19 9.35 -59.03 36.17
N PRO A 20 9.51 -57.94 35.42
CA PRO A 20 8.48 -56.90 35.38
C PRO A 20 7.20 -57.56 34.87
N VAL A 21 6.20 -57.70 35.74
CA VAL A 21 4.86 -58.12 35.34
C VAL A 21 4.30 -56.92 34.58
N ALA A 22 4.46 -56.94 33.24
CA ALA A 22 3.88 -55.92 32.39
C ALA A 22 2.38 -55.85 32.70
N SER A 23 1.93 -54.75 33.29
CA SER A 23 0.52 -54.63 33.68
C SER A 23 -0.32 -54.68 32.40
N SER A 24 -1.13 -55.73 32.23
CA SER A 24 -2.04 -55.93 31.10
C SER A 24 -3.07 -54.80 30.93
N ARG A 25 -3.18 -53.94 31.94
CA ARG A 25 -4.03 -52.74 31.98
C ARG A 25 -3.51 -51.58 31.11
N GLY A 26 -2.20 -51.50 30.85
CA GLY A 26 -1.62 -50.43 30.03
C GLY A 26 -2.12 -50.45 28.57
N TRP A 27 -2.33 -51.65 28.02
CA TRP A 27 -2.88 -51.83 26.68
C TRP A 27 -4.35 -51.39 26.58
N LEU A 28 -5.17 -51.66 27.61
CA LEU A 28 -6.56 -51.19 27.64
C LEU A 28 -6.64 -49.66 27.64
N TRP A 29 -5.79 -48.98 28.41
CA TRP A 29 -5.70 -47.51 28.37
C TRP A 29 -5.22 -46.98 27.02
N ALA A 30 -4.25 -47.66 26.38
CA ALA A 30 -3.82 -47.30 25.04
C ALA A 30 -4.95 -47.44 24.01
N VAL A 31 -5.75 -48.52 24.08
CA VAL A 31 -6.92 -48.72 23.20
C VAL A 31 -7.97 -47.61 23.42
N VAL A 32 -8.25 -47.25 24.67
CA VAL A 32 -9.18 -46.15 24.99
C VAL A 32 -8.68 -44.82 24.44
N GLN A 33 -7.38 -44.50 24.59
CA GLN A 33 -6.79 -43.26 24.06
C GLN A 33 -6.83 -43.22 22.53
N ILE A 34 -6.53 -44.34 21.86
CA ILE A 34 -6.62 -44.44 20.39
C ILE A 34 -8.07 -44.27 19.93
N ALA A 35 -9.02 -44.92 20.61
CA ALA A 35 -10.44 -44.78 20.28
C ALA A 35 -10.92 -43.33 20.44
N LEU A 36 -10.50 -42.65 21.52
CA LEU A 36 -10.82 -41.23 21.74
C LEU A 36 -10.26 -40.34 20.63
N LEU A 37 -8.97 -40.49 20.30
CA LEU A 37 -8.34 -39.76 19.20
C LEU A 37 -9.01 -40.03 17.84
N ALA A 38 -9.45 -41.28 17.60
CA ALA A 38 -10.16 -41.63 16.39
C ALA A 38 -11.53 -40.94 16.30
N VAL A 39 -12.27 -40.87 17.42
CA VAL A 39 -13.55 -40.15 17.50
C VAL A 39 -13.36 -38.64 17.30
N GLU A 40 -12.35 -38.04 17.94
CA GLU A 40 -12.02 -36.62 17.76
C GLU A 40 -11.62 -36.31 16.31
N SER A 41 -10.76 -37.16 15.72
CA SER A 41 -10.33 -37.01 14.33
C SER A 41 -11.50 -37.17 13.36
N PHE A 42 -12.37 -38.16 13.59
CA PHE A 42 -13.57 -38.34 12.79
C PHE A 42 -14.52 -37.15 12.90
N ALA A 43 -14.78 -36.65 14.11
CA ALA A 43 -15.61 -35.47 14.32
C ALA A 43 -15.04 -34.23 13.62
N ALA A 44 -13.72 -34.00 13.71
CA ALA A 44 -13.06 -32.91 13.01
C ALA A 44 -13.20 -33.03 11.49
N LEU A 45 -12.90 -34.21 10.92
CA LEU A 45 -13.04 -34.46 9.48
C LEU A 45 -14.48 -34.33 9.00
N PHE A 46 -15.44 -34.80 9.81
CA PHE A 46 -16.86 -34.66 9.52
C PHE A 46 -17.28 -33.19 9.46
N LEU A 47 -16.88 -32.37 10.44
CA LEU A 47 -17.12 -30.92 10.45
C LEU A 47 -16.46 -30.21 9.26
N LEU A 48 -15.22 -30.58 8.92
CA LEU A 48 -14.50 -30.03 7.77
C LEU A 48 -15.18 -30.38 6.43
N ALA A 49 -15.87 -31.52 6.35
CA ALA A 49 -16.63 -31.94 5.17
C ALA A 49 -18.05 -31.34 5.10
N GLN A 50 -18.57 -30.72 6.17
CA GLN A 50 -19.94 -30.22 6.18
C GLN A 50 -20.13 -29.01 5.25
N PRO A 51 -21.15 -29.02 4.38
CA PRO A 51 -21.50 -27.86 3.54
C PRO A 51 -21.84 -26.59 4.34
N ALA A 52 -22.27 -26.74 5.59
CA ALA A 52 -22.62 -25.64 6.48
C ALA A 52 -21.45 -24.70 6.82
N PHE A 53 -20.20 -25.11 6.58
CA PHE A 53 -19.00 -24.28 6.79
C PHE A 53 -18.43 -23.70 5.49
N ARG A 54 -19.12 -23.85 4.35
CA ARG A 54 -18.74 -23.18 3.11
C ARG A 54 -19.13 -21.70 3.19
N PRO A 55 -18.33 -20.76 2.64
CA PRO A 55 -18.64 -19.34 2.72
C PRO A 55 -19.91 -19.01 1.91
N GLN A 56 -21.01 -18.74 2.61
CA GLN A 56 -22.32 -18.44 2.00
C GLN A 56 -22.70 -16.97 2.15
N HIS A 57 -22.19 -16.31 3.19
CA HIS A 57 -22.51 -14.91 3.48
C HIS A 57 -21.22 -14.10 3.46
N VAL A 58 -21.07 -13.28 2.40
CA VAL A 58 -19.97 -12.34 2.28
C VAL A 58 -20.51 -10.93 2.46
N THR A 59 -20.05 -10.25 3.50
CA THR A 59 -20.42 -8.85 3.76
C THR A 59 -19.23 -7.96 3.44
N VAL A 60 -19.44 -6.99 2.55
CA VAL A 60 -18.43 -6.01 2.15
C VAL A 60 -18.84 -4.63 2.65
N SER A 61 -17.91 -3.90 3.27
CA SER A 61 -18.12 -2.52 3.71
C SER A 61 -16.91 -1.63 3.39
N GLY A 62 -17.13 -0.31 3.42
CA GLY A 62 -16.09 0.70 3.18
C GLY A 62 -15.76 0.94 1.69
N THR A 63 -16.59 0.44 0.79
CA THR A 63 -16.47 0.67 -0.65
C THR A 63 -17.22 1.94 -1.08
N HIS A 64 -16.59 2.81 -1.85
CA HIS A 64 -17.16 4.03 -2.40
C HIS A 64 -17.06 4.06 -3.93
N HIS A 65 -15.87 3.80 -4.46
CA HIS A 65 -15.58 3.67 -5.88
C HIS A 65 -15.69 2.22 -6.36
N LEU A 66 -15.30 1.27 -5.51
CA LEU A 66 -15.49 -0.15 -5.80
C LEU A 66 -16.94 -0.56 -5.52
N THR A 67 -17.41 -1.55 -6.26
CA THR A 67 -18.68 -2.21 -5.97
C THR A 67 -18.45 -3.44 -5.08
N PRO A 68 -19.39 -3.79 -4.18
CA PRO A 68 -19.32 -5.04 -3.42
C PRO A 68 -19.15 -6.29 -4.30
N THR A 69 -19.71 -6.27 -5.51
CA THR A 69 -19.58 -7.36 -6.49
C THR A 69 -18.15 -7.47 -7.04
N GLN A 70 -17.47 -6.36 -7.34
CA GLN A 70 -16.05 -6.38 -7.73
C GLN A 70 -15.15 -6.91 -6.60
N VAL A 71 -15.41 -6.49 -5.36
CA VAL A 71 -14.64 -6.97 -4.20
C VAL A 71 -14.84 -8.47 -4.01
N THR A 72 -16.09 -8.94 -4.03
CA THR A 72 -16.40 -10.38 -3.88
C THR A 72 -15.87 -11.23 -5.02
N ALA A 73 -15.93 -10.73 -6.26
CA ALA A 73 -15.32 -11.41 -7.42
C ALA A 73 -13.80 -11.51 -7.29
N THR A 74 -13.13 -10.47 -6.78
CA THR A 74 -11.67 -10.45 -6.58
C THR A 74 -11.20 -11.44 -5.52
N LEU A 75 -12.01 -11.68 -4.49
CA LEU A 75 -11.70 -12.69 -3.47
C LEU A 75 -11.65 -14.10 -4.06
N ASP A 76 -12.42 -14.36 -5.13
CA ASP A 76 -12.54 -15.67 -5.78
C ASP A 76 -12.73 -16.80 -4.76
N LEU A 77 -13.73 -16.62 -3.88
CA LEU A 77 -14.08 -17.60 -2.88
C LEU A 77 -14.70 -18.82 -3.57
N ARG A 78 -13.89 -19.85 -3.78
CA ARG A 78 -14.37 -21.12 -4.34
C ARG A 78 -15.45 -21.71 -3.45
N SER A 79 -16.63 -21.91 -4.01
CA SER A 79 -17.86 -22.29 -3.30
C SER A 79 -17.77 -23.68 -2.66
N ASP A 80 -16.81 -24.49 -3.07
CA ASP A 80 -16.53 -25.84 -2.59
C ASP A 80 -15.58 -25.87 -1.39
N ARG A 81 -14.85 -24.78 -1.12
CA ARG A 81 -13.86 -24.71 -0.03
C ARG A 81 -14.50 -24.28 1.29
N ASN A 82 -14.14 -24.95 2.37
CA ASN A 82 -14.58 -24.64 3.72
C ASN A 82 -13.86 -23.39 4.27
N VAL A 83 -14.56 -22.56 5.05
CA VAL A 83 -14.04 -21.36 5.73
C VAL A 83 -12.78 -21.65 6.55
N PHE A 84 -12.65 -22.83 7.17
CA PHE A 84 -11.45 -23.22 7.91
C PHE A 84 -10.17 -23.26 7.05
N PHE A 85 -10.28 -23.46 5.74
CA PHE A 85 -9.16 -23.51 4.81
C PHE A 85 -8.93 -22.19 4.05
N LEU A 86 -9.67 -21.13 4.39
CA LEU A 86 -9.44 -19.80 3.82
C LEU A 86 -8.30 -19.11 4.56
N ASN A 87 -7.32 -18.62 3.80
CA ASN A 87 -6.24 -17.82 4.34
C ASN A 87 -6.62 -16.33 4.22
N HIS A 88 -6.99 -15.71 5.34
CA HIS A 88 -7.38 -14.29 5.34
C HIS A 88 -6.28 -13.38 4.79
N ARG A 89 -4.99 -13.66 5.05
CA ARG A 89 -3.88 -12.84 4.54
C ARG A 89 -3.77 -12.90 3.02
N GLU A 90 -3.98 -14.08 2.45
CA GLU A 90 -3.99 -14.26 1.00
C GLU A 90 -5.16 -13.49 0.37
N LEU A 91 -6.34 -13.55 0.99
CA LEU A 91 -7.51 -12.80 0.55
C LEU A 91 -7.30 -11.28 0.65
N GLU A 92 -6.72 -10.80 1.74
CA GLU A 92 -6.33 -9.40 1.92
C GLU A 92 -5.33 -8.94 0.84
N GLN A 93 -4.33 -9.75 0.53
CA GLN A 93 -3.34 -9.45 -0.52
C GLN A 93 -3.99 -9.37 -1.91
N ARG A 94 -4.92 -10.28 -2.23
CA ARG A 94 -5.68 -10.22 -3.49
C ARG A 94 -6.47 -8.93 -3.61
N LEU A 95 -7.14 -8.51 -2.52
CA LEU A 95 -7.86 -7.24 -2.50
C LEU A 95 -6.94 -6.04 -2.64
N GLN A 96 -5.76 -6.05 -1.99
CA GLN A 96 -4.77 -4.97 -2.12
C GLN A 96 -4.17 -4.86 -3.53
N ALA A 97 -4.37 -5.85 -4.40
CA ALA A 97 -4.00 -5.74 -5.81
C ALA A 97 -4.95 -4.83 -6.62
N LEU A 98 -6.15 -4.56 -6.11
CA LEU A 98 -7.07 -3.60 -6.72
C LEU A 98 -6.52 -2.18 -6.58
N PRO A 99 -6.46 -1.37 -7.65
CA PRO A 99 -5.88 -0.03 -7.63
C PRO A 99 -6.48 0.90 -6.57
N TRP A 100 -7.80 0.83 -6.37
CA TRP A 100 -8.53 1.64 -5.39
C TRP A 100 -8.32 1.22 -3.94
N VAL A 101 -7.81 0.01 -3.66
CA VAL A 101 -7.67 -0.48 -2.28
C VAL A 101 -6.39 0.07 -1.65
N ARG A 102 -6.55 0.86 -0.59
CA ARG A 102 -5.45 1.29 0.29
C ARG A 102 -5.10 0.22 1.31
N SER A 103 -6.12 -0.35 1.92
CA SER A 103 -6.00 -1.49 2.83
C SER A 103 -7.28 -2.29 2.80
N ALA A 104 -7.16 -3.59 3.07
CA ALA A 104 -8.29 -4.49 3.23
C ALA A 104 -8.06 -5.35 4.48
N SER A 105 -9.13 -5.63 5.20
CA SER A 105 -9.14 -6.60 6.29
C SER A 105 -10.22 -7.64 6.04
N VAL A 106 -9.86 -8.91 6.18
CA VAL A 106 -10.76 -10.04 5.99
C VAL A 106 -10.85 -10.82 7.29
N SER A 107 -12.07 -10.95 7.81
CA SER A 107 -12.36 -11.76 8.99
C SER A 107 -13.31 -12.90 8.65
N LEU A 108 -13.02 -14.06 9.24
CA LEU A 108 -13.79 -15.28 9.06
C LEU A 108 -14.60 -15.53 10.33
N ALA A 109 -15.92 -15.65 10.20
CA ALA A 109 -16.80 -15.96 11.30
C ALA A 109 -17.55 -17.27 11.02
N LEU A 110 -17.45 -18.19 11.97
CA LEU A 110 -18.13 -19.47 11.87
C LEU A 110 -19.66 -19.31 11.98
N PRO A 111 -20.43 -20.21 11.36
CA PRO A 111 -19.96 -21.32 10.54
C PRO A 111 -19.56 -20.94 9.10
N ASN A 112 -20.18 -19.92 8.48
CA ASN A 112 -20.13 -19.69 7.02
C ASN A 112 -20.02 -18.22 6.58
N ARG A 113 -19.52 -17.33 7.44
CA ARG A 113 -19.48 -15.87 7.17
C ARG A 113 -18.07 -15.38 6.89
N VAL A 114 -17.96 -14.51 5.88
CA VAL A 114 -16.74 -13.77 5.54
C VAL A 114 -17.06 -12.29 5.58
N SER A 115 -16.41 -11.53 6.45
CA SER A 115 -16.57 -10.08 6.52
C SER A 115 -15.32 -9.41 5.96
N VAL A 116 -15.55 -8.43 5.09
CA VAL A 116 -14.51 -7.73 4.35
C VAL A 116 -14.69 -6.24 4.55
N VAL A 117 -13.67 -5.62 5.13
CA VAL A 117 -13.63 -4.17 5.31
C VAL A 117 -12.56 -3.63 4.37
N VAL A 118 -12.97 -2.79 3.42
CA VAL A 118 -12.07 -2.13 2.47
C VAL A 118 -11.90 -0.68 2.89
N THR A 119 -10.68 -0.17 2.80
CA THR A 119 -10.39 1.25 2.85
C THR A 119 -9.85 1.66 1.49
N GLU A 120 -10.53 2.58 0.83
CA GLU A 120 -10.13 3.06 -0.50
C GLU A 120 -9.14 4.21 -0.42
N TRP A 121 -8.36 4.38 -1.50
CA TRP A 121 -7.54 5.57 -1.69
C TRP A 121 -8.41 6.80 -1.92
N GLN A 122 -8.03 7.91 -1.29
CA GLN A 122 -8.53 9.22 -1.69
C GLN A 122 -7.64 9.75 -2.83
N PRO A 123 -8.21 10.22 -3.95
CA PRO A 123 -7.43 10.86 -5.01
C PRO A 123 -6.72 12.11 -4.49
N SER A 124 -5.45 12.26 -4.83
CA SER A 124 -4.62 13.38 -4.38
C SER A 124 -4.17 14.29 -5.51
N ALA A 125 -4.21 13.80 -6.75
CA ALA A 125 -4.00 14.56 -7.97
C ALA A 125 -4.77 13.93 -9.14
N VAL A 126 -4.85 14.69 -10.23
CA VAL A 126 -5.27 14.19 -11.54
C VAL A 126 -4.07 14.18 -12.48
N LEU A 127 -3.83 13.02 -13.09
CA LEU A 127 -2.89 12.87 -14.20
C LEU A 127 -3.63 13.20 -15.50
N GLN A 128 -3.02 14.03 -16.35
CA GLN A 128 -3.47 14.26 -17.72
C GLN A 128 -2.44 13.72 -18.72
N VAL A 129 -2.87 12.87 -19.65
CA VAL A 129 -2.05 12.35 -20.75
C VAL A 129 -2.85 12.48 -22.04
N GLY A 130 -2.44 13.41 -22.90
CA GLY A 130 -3.26 13.85 -24.03
C GLY A 130 -4.61 14.38 -23.55
N GLU A 131 -5.69 13.83 -24.10
CA GLU A 131 -7.08 14.17 -23.74
C GLU A 131 -7.62 13.35 -22.56
N ALA A 132 -6.89 12.32 -22.10
CA ALA A 132 -7.35 11.44 -21.03
C ALA A 132 -6.87 11.91 -19.66
N THR A 133 -7.78 11.86 -18.68
CA THR A 133 -7.52 12.21 -17.27
C THR A 133 -7.73 11.02 -16.36
N TYR A 134 -6.89 10.89 -15.33
CA TYR A 134 -6.92 9.78 -14.38
C TYR A 134 -6.72 10.27 -12.96
N TYR A 135 -7.40 9.67 -11.99
CA TYR A 135 -7.12 9.90 -10.57
C TYR A 135 -5.81 9.24 -10.19
N VAL A 136 -5.04 9.91 -9.32
CA VAL A 136 -3.78 9.44 -8.77
C VAL A 136 -3.85 9.45 -7.26
N ASN A 137 -3.41 8.38 -6.61
CA ASN A 137 -3.34 8.30 -5.15
C ASN A 137 -2.05 8.93 -4.59
N ASP A 138 -1.94 9.04 -3.26
CA ASP A 138 -0.78 9.60 -2.56
C ASP A 138 0.56 8.90 -2.86
N LEU A 139 0.53 7.65 -3.34
CA LEU A 139 1.73 6.92 -3.75
C LEU A 139 2.15 7.20 -5.21
N GLY A 140 1.45 8.12 -5.88
CA GLY A 140 1.66 8.45 -7.28
C GLY A 140 1.22 7.36 -8.24
N LYS A 141 0.31 6.46 -7.81
CA LYS A 141 -0.26 5.41 -8.66
C LYS A 141 -1.62 5.81 -9.22
N VAL A 142 -1.86 5.42 -10.47
CA VAL A 142 -3.13 5.61 -11.16
C VAL A 142 -4.21 4.74 -10.52
N LEU A 143 -5.39 5.32 -10.32
CA LEU A 143 -6.60 4.63 -9.86
C LEU A 143 -7.45 4.28 -11.09
N ASP A 144 -8.36 5.17 -11.47
CA ASP A 144 -9.27 5.05 -12.60
C ASP A 144 -9.35 6.37 -13.39
N PRO A 145 -9.98 6.38 -14.58
CA PRO A 145 -10.30 7.60 -15.30
C PRO A 145 -11.01 8.63 -14.42
N ALA A 146 -10.56 9.88 -14.49
CA ALA A 146 -11.15 11.00 -13.77
C ALA A 146 -12.11 11.75 -14.70
N ALA A 147 -13.35 11.94 -14.26
CA ALA A 147 -14.32 12.78 -14.98
C ALA A 147 -13.98 14.27 -14.84
N GLU A 148 -13.52 14.68 -13.65
CA GLU A 148 -13.17 16.07 -13.35
C GLU A 148 -12.00 16.16 -12.37
N ALA A 149 -11.28 17.28 -12.41
CA ALA A 149 -10.19 17.57 -11.49
C ALA A 149 -10.67 17.89 -10.06
N GLY A 150 -11.88 18.43 -9.88
CA GLY A 150 -12.49 18.63 -8.55
C GLY A 150 -11.64 19.43 -7.56
N GLY A 151 -10.81 20.36 -8.04
CA GLY A 151 -9.89 21.14 -7.20
C GLY A 151 -8.58 20.43 -6.84
N LEU A 152 -8.34 19.21 -7.32
CA LEU A 152 -7.05 18.50 -7.19
C LEU A 152 -5.96 19.14 -8.05
N ALA A 153 -4.70 18.86 -7.72
CA ALA A 153 -3.58 19.28 -8.55
C ALA A 153 -3.61 18.50 -9.87
N VAL A 154 -3.48 19.21 -11.00
CA VAL A 154 -3.38 18.59 -12.32
C VAL A 154 -1.90 18.42 -12.69
N ILE A 155 -1.51 17.21 -13.06
CA ILE A 155 -0.16 16.85 -13.51
C ILE A 155 -0.27 16.35 -14.94
N SER A 156 0.19 17.15 -15.89
CA SER A 156 0.24 16.79 -17.31
C SER A 156 1.54 16.08 -17.65
N ARG A 157 1.44 14.94 -18.34
CA ARG A 157 2.58 14.19 -18.87
C ARG A 157 2.30 13.83 -20.34
N PRO A 158 2.52 14.77 -21.28
CA PRO A 158 2.12 14.58 -22.69
C PRO A 158 2.79 13.36 -23.35
N ASP A 159 4.04 13.06 -22.94
CA ASP A 159 4.85 12.00 -23.55
C ASP A 159 4.80 10.66 -22.79
N PHE A 160 3.89 10.48 -21.83
CA PHE A 160 3.88 9.32 -20.92
C PHE A 160 3.42 8.01 -21.59
N GLY A 161 2.79 8.09 -22.76
CA GLY A 161 2.26 6.93 -23.48
C GLY A 161 1.00 6.33 -22.82
N SER A 162 0.82 5.01 -22.95
CA SER A 162 -0.38 4.34 -22.43
C SER A 162 -0.37 4.24 -20.90
N VAL A 163 -1.46 4.67 -20.26
CA VAL A 163 -1.66 4.63 -18.81
C VAL A 163 -2.39 3.36 -18.40
N ARG A 164 -1.95 2.70 -17.32
CA ARG A 164 -2.62 1.53 -16.72
C ARG A 164 -2.98 1.79 -15.26
N SER A 165 -4.11 1.28 -14.80
CA SER A 165 -4.48 1.32 -13.39
C SER A 165 -3.43 0.62 -12.52
N GLY A 166 -3.10 1.20 -11.37
CA GLY A 166 -2.04 0.76 -10.47
C GLY A 166 -0.61 1.15 -10.91
N GLN A 167 -0.42 1.65 -12.13
CA GLN A 167 0.90 2.13 -12.61
C GLN A 167 1.33 3.36 -11.83
N ARG A 168 2.58 3.39 -11.38
CA ARG A 168 3.18 4.60 -10.80
C ARG A 168 3.55 5.56 -11.93
N VAL A 169 3.04 6.79 -11.83
CA VAL A 169 3.21 7.84 -12.85
C VAL A 169 3.98 9.05 -12.34
N VAL A 170 4.05 9.22 -11.02
CA VAL A 170 4.81 10.26 -10.34
C VAL A 170 5.41 9.65 -9.07
N ALA A 171 6.59 10.10 -8.63
CA ALA A 171 7.13 9.71 -7.33
C ALA A 171 6.25 10.27 -6.20
N SER A 172 5.99 9.47 -5.15
CA SER A 172 5.11 9.87 -4.04
C SER A 172 5.62 11.12 -3.32
N GLU A 173 6.93 11.23 -3.13
CA GLU A 173 7.58 12.40 -2.55
C GLU A 173 7.38 13.66 -3.40
N LEU A 174 7.65 13.58 -4.71
CA LEU A 174 7.43 14.69 -5.63
C LEU A 174 5.97 15.12 -5.63
N LEU A 175 5.04 14.17 -5.67
CA LEU A 175 3.61 14.46 -5.61
C LEU A 175 3.22 15.21 -4.34
N ALA A 176 3.74 14.79 -3.18
CA ALA A 176 3.52 15.49 -1.91
C ALA A 176 4.04 16.94 -1.96
N MET A 177 5.25 17.14 -2.50
CA MET A 177 5.84 18.47 -2.70
C MET A 177 4.97 19.34 -3.64
N LEU A 178 4.54 18.82 -4.79
CA LEU A 178 3.71 19.56 -5.75
C LEU A 178 2.38 20.00 -5.14
N ARG A 179 1.75 19.14 -4.33
CA ARG A 179 0.53 19.48 -3.59
C ARG A 179 0.77 20.62 -2.61
N GLN A 180 1.85 20.54 -1.83
CA GLN A 180 2.23 21.57 -0.87
C GLN A 180 2.52 22.90 -1.58
N ILE A 181 3.32 22.87 -2.64
CA ILE A 181 3.65 24.04 -3.47
C ILE A 181 2.35 24.68 -3.97
N ARG A 182 1.46 23.92 -4.61
CA ARG A 182 0.18 24.44 -5.12
C ARG A 182 -0.65 25.12 -4.03
N SER A 183 -0.78 24.49 -2.85
CA SER A 183 -1.56 25.06 -1.75
C SER A 183 -0.96 26.35 -1.18
N GLY A 184 0.37 26.44 -1.08
CA GLY A 184 1.06 27.61 -0.54
C GLY A 184 1.24 28.74 -1.55
N PHE A 185 1.25 28.42 -2.86
CA PHE A 185 1.62 29.36 -3.92
C PHE A 185 0.70 30.58 -3.97
N SER A 186 -0.62 30.36 -3.88
CA SER A 186 -1.60 31.46 -3.91
C SER A 186 -1.46 32.41 -2.74
N VAL A 187 -1.12 31.90 -1.56
CA VAL A 187 -0.93 32.72 -0.36
C VAL A 187 0.35 33.54 -0.47
N ALA A 188 1.44 32.93 -0.96
CA ALA A 188 2.74 33.58 -1.06
C ALA A 188 2.82 34.62 -2.18
N PHE A 189 2.23 34.33 -3.35
CA PHE A 189 2.47 35.11 -4.58
C PHE A 189 1.24 35.81 -5.15
N LYS A 190 0.05 35.63 -4.54
CA LYS A 190 -1.24 36.18 -5.02
C LYS A 190 -1.61 35.74 -6.46
N ILE A 191 -1.07 34.59 -6.87
CA ILE A 191 -1.30 33.91 -8.16
C ILE A 191 -1.44 32.42 -7.89
N SER A 192 -2.20 31.72 -8.71
CA SER A 192 -2.47 30.29 -8.52
C SER A 192 -1.74 29.43 -9.53
N LEU A 193 -1.29 28.24 -9.12
CA LEU A 193 -0.80 27.22 -10.05
C LEU A 193 -1.98 26.40 -10.56
N MET A 194 -2.18 26.42 -11.88
CA MET A 194 -3.25 25.72 -12.58
C MET A 194 -2.89 24.25 -12.82
N SER A 195 -1.68 24.02 -13.33
CA SER A 195 -1.18 22.67 -13.60
C SER A 195 0.33 22.60 -13.46
N PHE A 196 0.80 21.39 -13.20
CA PHE A 196 2.20 21.02 -13.36
C PHE A 196 2.33 20.20 -14.65
N GLN A 197 3.46 20.30 -15.31
CA GLN A 197 3.78 19.45 -16.44
C GLN A 197 5.17 18.83 -16.23
N ILE A 198 5.25 17.53 -16.48
CA ILE A 198 6.50 16.75 -16.43
C ILE A 198 6.71 16.13 -17.80
N ASP A 199 7.74 16.58 -18.51
CA ASP A 199 8.09 16.09 -19.84
C ASP A 199 8.81 14.71 -19.79
N SER A 200 9.19 14.20 -20.96
CA SER A 200 9.96 12.96 -21.11
C SER A 200 11.38 13.00 -20.51
N ARG A 201 11.91 14.19 -20.23
CA ARG A 201 13.21 14.40 -19.56
C ARG A 201 13.06 14.64 -18.05
N GLU A 202 11.85 14.47 -17.52
CA GLU A 202 11.48 14.75 -16.13
C GLU A 202 11.70 16.22 -15.74
N ILE A 203 11.61 17.15 -16.71
CA ILE A 203 11.63 18.58 -16.44
C ILE A 203 10.25 19.00 -15.94
N LEU A 204 10.22 19.57 -14.73
CA LEU A 204 9.03 20.12 -14.13
C LEU A 204 8.83 21.58 -14.55
N THR A 205 7.64 21.84 -15.07
CA THR A 205 7.12 23.19 -15.30
C THR A 205 5.78 23.36 -14.61
N ALA A 206 5.39 24.61 -14.33
CA ALA A 206 4.07 24.92 -13.80
C ALA A 206 3.43 26.08 -14.55
N GLN A 207 2.13 25.95 -14.83
CA GLN A 207 1.33 27.00 -15.44
C GLN A 207 0.59 27.81 -14.37
N THR A 208 0.64 29.13 -14.50
CA THR A 208 -0.05 30.06 -13.60
C THR A 208 -1.42 30.48 -14.13
N ASP A 209 -2.30 30.96 -13.25
CA ASP A 209 -3.57 31.60 -13.59
C ASP A 209 -3.39 32.90 -14.40
N ARG A 210 -2.17 33.45 -14.44
CA ARG A 210 -1.78 34.62 -15.26
C ARG A 210 -1.27 34.25 -16.65
N GLY A 211 -1.24 32.95 -16.99
CA GLY A 211 -0.90 32.46 -18.32
C GLY A 211 0.58 32.52 -18.67
N TRP A 212 1.46 32.68 -17.68
CA TRP A 212 2.91 32.52 -17.82
C TRP A 212 3.39 31.29 -17.07
N THR A 213 4.56 30.77 -17.46
CA THR A 213 5.07 29.47 -17.01
C THR A 213 6.29 29.60 -16.10
N ILE A 214 6.39 28.72 -15.10
CA ILE A 214 7.61 28.54 -14.28
C ILE A 214 8.32 27.29 -14.75
N ILE A 215 9.63 27.37 -14.97
CA ILE A 215 10.49 26.22 -15.28
C ILE A 215 11.31 25.93 -14.04
N PHE A 216 11.06 24.80 -13.39
CA PHE A 216 11.83 24.36 -12.23
C PHE A 216 13.06 23.54 -12.64
N GLY A 217 13.03 22.87 -13.79
CA GLY A 217 14.11 21.97 -14.21
C GLY A 217 13.85 20.52 -13.87
N GLN A 218 14.89 19.69 -13.95
CA GLN A 218 14.82 18.24 -13.79
C GLN A 218 14.38 17.80 -12.38
N MET A 219 13.66 16.68 -12.27
CA MET A 219 13.11 16.09 -11.02
C MET A 219 13.39 14.59 -10.87
N VAL A 220 14.48 14.10 -11.46
CA VAL A 220 14.81 12.67 -11.51
C VAL A 220 15.25 12.15 -10.16
N THR A 221 16.21 12.82 -9.54
CA THR A 221 16.86 12.39 -8.29
C THR A 221 16.22 13.03 -7.06
N SER A 222 16.58 12.55 -5.86
CA SER A 222 16.22 13.20 -4.60
C SER A 222 16.80 14.61 -4.51
N ASP A 223 18.04 14.80 -4.96
CA ASP A 223 18.75 16.09 -4.90
C ASP A 223 18.09 17.12 -5.84
N ASP A 224 17.67 16.66 -7.01
CA ASP A 224 16.88 17.46 -7.95
C ASP A 224 15.60 17.97 -7.30
N ARG A 225 14.89 17.11 -6.55
CA ARG A 225 13.65 17.48 -5.84
C ARG A 225 13.92 18.40 -4.66
N ALA A 226 14.99 18.14 -3.89
CA ALA A 226 15.41 19.01 -2.80
C ALA A 226 15.73 20.44 -3.28
N SER A 227 16.20 20.59 -4.53
CA SER A 227 16.44 21.91 -5.13
C SER A 227 15.18 22.77 -5.27
N LEU A 228 13.96 22.20 -5.23
CA LEU A 228 12.71 22.96 -5.32
C LEU A 228 12.61 24.04 -4.24
N GLU A 229 13.12 23.78 -3.03
CA GLU A 229 13.09 24.76 -1.95
C GLU A 229 13.89 26.02 -2.31
N ALA A 230 15.14 25.84 -2.76
CA ALA A 230 15.99 26.94 -3.20
C ALA A 230 15.39 27.69 -4.40
N LYS A 231 14.73 26.97 -5.32
CA LYS A 231 14.04 27.55 -6.48
C LYS A 231 12.85 28.42 -6.07
N LEU A 232 12.05 27.98 -5.10
CA LEU A 232 10.94 28.76 -4.56
C LEU A 232 11.44 29.97 -3.77
N ALA A 233 12.54 29.84 -3.03
CA ALA A 233 13.19 30.97 -2.36
C ALA A 233 13.69 32.03 -3.36
N ALA A 234 14.28 31.58 -4.48
CA ALA A 234 14.70 32.47 -5.57
C ALA A 234 13.50 33.19 -6.22
N LEU A 235 12.38 32.49 -6.45
CA LEU A 235 11.14 33.08 -6.94
C LEU A 235 10.57 34.11 -5.94
N HIS A 236 10.62 33.81 -4.65
CA HIS A 236 10.25 34.76 -3.60
C HIS A 236 11.11 36.02 -3.64
N ALA A 237 12.44 35.88 -3.74
CA ALA A 237 13.33 37.03 -3.92
C ALA A 237 13.03 37.84 -5.19
N LEU A 238 12.65 37.18 -6.29
CA LEU A 238 12.22 37.86 -7.53
C LEU A 238 10.91 38.65 -7.35
N SER A 239 9.96 38.12 -6.57
CA SER A 239 8.67 38.78 -6.33
C SER A 239 8.80 40.14 -5.60
N ALA A 240 9.92 40.38 -4.90
CA ALA A 240 10.23 41.68 -4.31
C ALA A 240 10.61 42.74 -5.34
N ARG A 241 10.97 42.33 -6.57
CA ARG A 241 11.49 43.20 -7.64
C ARG A 241 10.55 43.29 -8.84
N ILE A 242 9.74 42.25 -9.06
CA ILE A 242 8.83 42.13 -10.19
C ILE A 242 7.45 41.75 -9.66
N ASP A 243 6.44 42.52 -10.03
CA ASP A 243 5.05 42.18 -9.69
C ASP A 243 4.56 41.02 -10.54
N LEU A 244 4.58 39.81 -9.96
CA LEU A 244 4.15 38.57 -10.61
C LEU A 244 2.66 38.57 -11.03
N THR A 245 1.86 39.52 -10.50
CA THR A 245 0.44 39.61 -10.76
C THR A 245 0.09 40.38 -12.04
N SER A 246 0.89 41.40 -12.38
CA SER A 246 0.59 42.38 -13.42
C SER A 246 1.69 42.51 -14.48
N ALA A 247 2.91 42.08 -14.19
CA ALA A 247 4.02 42.12 -15.13
C ALA A 247 3.72 41.24 -16.36
N SER A 248 4.13 41.71 -17.54
CA SER A 248 3.96 41.00 -18.81
C SER A 248 4.97 39.86 -18.95
N ILE A 249 4.98 38.92 -18.01
CA ILE A 249 5.90 37.79 -17.97
C ILE A 249 5.48 36.76 -19.03
N GLN A 250 6.47 36.18 -19.71
CA GLN A 250 6.29 35.02 -20.58
C GLN A 250 6.63 33.73 -19.82
N TYR A 251 7.81 33.69 -19.21
CA TYR A 251 8.22 32.61 -18.31
C TYR A 251 9.26 33.08 -17.29
N ILE A 252 9.39 32.31 -16.21
CA ILE A 252 10.49 32.41 -15.24
C ILE A 252 11.23 31.07 -15.24
N ASN A 253 12.53 31.10 -15.53
CA ASN A 253 13.40 29.93 -15.42
C ASN A 253 14.14 29.94 -14.07
N LEU A 254 13.89 28.91 -13.28
CA LEU A 254 14.46 28.67 -11.95
C LEU A 254 15.41 27.46 -11.93
N GLU A 255 15.84 26.93 -13.08
CA GLU A 255 16.79 25.80 -13.12
C GLU A 255 18.06 26.07 -12.30
N ASN A 256 18.57 27.30 -12.37
CA ASN A 256 19.63 27.80 -11.50
C ASN A 256 19.04 28.81 -10.48
N PRO A 257 18.81 28.40 -9.21
CA PRO A 257 18.24 29.30 -8.21
C PRO A 257 19.15 30.48 -7.84
N GLY A 258 20.47 30.39 -8.09
CA GLY A 258 21.40 31.50 -7.86
C GLY A 258 21.35 32.58 -8.93
N ALA A 259 20.78 32.28 -10.11
CA ALA A 259 20.67 33.21 -11.23
C ALA A 259 19.37 32.96 -12.01
N PRO A 260 18.19 33.24 -11.41
CA PRO A 260 16.93 33.00 -12.07
C PRO A 260 16.72 33.99 -13.23
N ALA A 261 16.17 33.50 -14.34
CA ALA A 261 15.94 34.29 -15.55
C ALA A 261 14.45 34.58 -15.75
N VAL A 262 14.11 35.82 -16.10
CA VAL A 262 12.74 36.23 -16.38
C VAL A 262 12.66 36.71 -17.82
N GLN A 263 11.81 36.05 -18.62
CA GLN A 263 11.49 36.50 -19.96
C GLN A 263 10.20 37.28 -19.95
N MET A 264 10.22 38.48 -20.52
CA MET A 264 9.04 39.32 -20.69
C MET A 264 8.43 39.08 -22.08
N ARG A 265 7.10 39.09 -22.16
CA ARG A 265 6.37 39.18 -23.43
C ARG A 265 6.74 40.49 -24.12
N GLY A 266 7.10 40.42 -25.39
CA GLY A 266 7.30 41.63 -26.20
C GLY A 266 6.03 42.47 -26.23
N ARG A 267 6.17 43.80 -26.13
CA ARG A 267 5.05 44.70 -26.45
C ARG A 267 4.78 44.57 -27.94
N LYS A 268 3.54 44.21 -28.30
CA LYS A 268 3.04 44.34 -29.66
C LYS A 268 2.96 45.82 -30.04
#